data_AF-A0A0C9YEI2-F1
#
_entry.id   AF-A0A0C9YEI2-F1
#
_cell.length_a   1.000
_cell.length_b   1.000
_cell.length_c   1.000
_cell.angle_alpha   90.00
_cell.angle_beta   90.00
_cell.angle_gamma   90.00
#
_symmetry.space_group_name_H-M   'P 1'
#
loop_
_entity.id
_entity.type
_entity.pdbx_description
1 polymer ?
#
loop_
_entity_poly.entity_id
_entity_poly.type
_entity_poly.pdbx_seq_one_letter_code
_entity_poly.pdbx_strand_id
1 'polypeptide(L)'
;MQEDEDDENEDGDQDNLDIGVENHPKVMEVGLSGRVTFNERLQDLVQHYTHEGGVTGLNARACQNQVPNVEVSRHVDVGQSGLKVFMIELPTASAARFVLEHLKLENLPCQTFHSLPKCIFVEAHNPLEVQICLPPSHNTLIKNIVLIPAEEMRSITQPHDIPIWSWVCHLSGPFKNDISYVLSTDADFVEILVVPWEVPYYSTPQDLFHGCTLFDVDLARVHGLEVMVSTDEEGHLVASCEGREYHCGCTHFFSCKKAIKVVNVPLPDEIAWFALASIDPPLVDHTMTSFSA
;
A
#
# COMPACT_ATOMS: atom_id res chain seq x y z
N MET A 1 74.37 12.33 -8.67
CA MET A 1 75.04 13.53 -8.14
C MET A 1 73.94 14.42 -7.63
N GLN A 2 74.09 14.80 -6.38
CA GLN A 2 73.18 15.53 -5.51
C GLN A 2 73.84 16.89 -5.30
N GLU A 3 73.12 17.99 -5.48
CA GLU A 3 73.48 19.29 -4.91
C GLU A 3 72.17 19.97 -4.48
N ASP A 4 71.97 19.94 -3.17
CA ASP A 4 71.19 20.89 -2.39
C ASP A 4 72.06 22.16 -2.23
N GLU A 5 71.49 23.36 -2.37
CA GLU A 5 71.96 24.53 -1.62
C GLU A 5 70.76 25.39 -1.20
N ASP A 6 70.65 25.50 0.13
CA ASP A 6 69.88 26.48 0.89
C ASP A 6 70.41 27.90 0.65
N ASP A 7 69.57 28.91 0.89
CA ASP A 7 69.69 29.80 2.06
C ASP A 7 69.26 31.26 1.79
N GLU A 8 68.85 31.87 2.90
CA GLU A 8 68.74 33.29 3.22
C GLU A 8 67.38 34.00 3.13
N ASN A 9 66.81 34.07 4.33
CA ASN A 9 65.82 35.02 4.85
C ASN A 9 66.16 36.48 4.55
N GLU A 10 65.13 37.32 4.35
CA GLU A 10 65.11 38.63 5.01
C GLU A 10 63.68 39.12 5.28
N ASP A 11 63.52 39.57 6.51
CA ASP A 11 62.34 39.99 7.24
C ASP A 11 61.99 41.45 6.91
N GLY A 12 60.70 41.83 6.90
CA GLY A 12 60.30 43.23 6.67
C GLY A 12 58.81 43.48 6.56
N ASP A 13 58.17 43.70 7.72
CA ASP A 13 56.96 44.49 8.03
C ASP A 13 55.71 44.29 7.13
N GLN A 14 54.70 43.56 7.61
CA GLN A 14 53.59 44.07 8.44
C GLN A 14 52.81 45.24 7.82
N ASP A 15 51.79 44.90 7.04
CA ASP A 15 50.54 45.66 7.05
C ASP A 15 49.42 44.79 7.63
N ASN A 16 49.04 45.13 8.85
CA ASN A 16 47.84 44.68 9.53
C ASN A 16 46.60 45.08 8.73
N LEU A 17 45.85 44.10 8.25
CA LEU A 17 44.40 44.24 8.13
C LEU A 17 43.74 43.11 8.91
N ASP A 18 43.59 43.39 10.20
CA ASP A 18 42.68 42.74 11.13
C ASP A 18 41.25 42.87 10.61
N ILE A 19 40.68 41.77 10.10
CA ILE A 19 39.24 41.50 10.17
C ILE A 19 39.05 40.00 10.41
N GLY A 20 39.03 39.62 11.69
CA GLY A 20 37.85 38.98 12.24
C GLY A 20 37.63 37.49 11.95
N VAL A 21 38.00 36.70 12.96
CA VAL A 21 37.31 35.49 13.44
C VAL A 21 37.53 34.21 12.63
N GLU A 22 38.52 33.45 13.10
CA GLU A 22 38.49 31.99 13.10
C GLU A 22 37.10 31.47 13.49
N ASN A 23 36.44 30.82 12.55
CA ASN A 23 35.52 29.72 12.84
C ASN A 23 35.64 28.73 11.68
N HIS A 24 36.73 27.95 11.68
CA HIS A 24 36.69 26.66 11.02
C HIS A 24 35.46 25.92 11.56
N PRO A 25 34.52 25.44 10.71
CA PRO A 25 33.49 24.53 11.18
C PRO A 25 34.23 23.28 11.62
N LYS A 26 34.38 23.14 12.94
CA LYS A 26 34.75 21.89 13.57
C LYS A 26 33.76 20.86 13.03
N VAL A 27 34.27 19.85 12.33
CA VAL A 27 33.47 18.69 11.91
C VAL A 27 32.86 18.11 13.17
N MET A 28 31.61 18.47 13.43
CA MET A 28 30.78 17.75 14.36
C MET A 28 30.41 16.49 13.61
N GLU A 29 31.07 15.39 13.96
CA GLU A 29 30.49 14.06 13.81
C GLU A 29 29.01 14.21 14.19
N VAL A 30 28.11 14.02 13.23
CA VAL A 30 26.68 14.03 13.52
C VAL A 30 26.48 12.89 14.50
N GLY A 31 26.35 13.25 15.77
CA GLY A 31 26.42 12.29 16.86
C GLY A 31 25.39 11.20 16.65
N LEU A 32 25.72 10.01 17.13
CA LEU A 32 24.85 8.84 17.32
C LEU A 32 23.42 9.19 17.82
N SER A 33 23.22 10.39 18.36
CA SER A 33 21.95 11.06 18.68
C SER A 33 20.87 10.97 17.60
N GLY A 34 21.16 11.19 16.31
CA GLY A 34 20.10 11.17 15.27
C GLY A 34 19.49 9.77 15.10
N ARG A 35 20.36 8.75 15.08
CA ARG A 35 20.01 7.33 14.95
C ARG A 35 19.35 6.77 16.22
N VAL A 36 19.77 7.22 17.40
CA VAL A 36 19.14 6.87 18.68
C VAL A 36 17.74 7.48 18.78
N THR A 37 17.58 8.76 18.44
CA THR A 37 16.26 9.44 18.44
C THR A 37 15.30 8.81 17.43
N PHE A 38 15.80 8.36 16.29
CA PHE A 38 15.03 7.63 15.29
C PHE A 38 14.55 6.26 15.79
N ASN A 39 15.45 5.48 16.40
CA ASN A 39 15.10 4.19 17.01
C ASN A 39 14.09 4.34 18.14
N GLU A 40 14.24 5.38 18.96
CA GLU A 40 13.28 5.70 20.03
C GLU A 40 11.90 6.01 19.45
N ARG A 41 11.80 6.79 18.36
CA ARG A 41 10.52 7.10 17.70
C ARG A 41 9.85 5.89 17.05
N LEU A 42 10.62 5.03 16.38
CA LEU A 42 10.08 3.78 15.82
C LEU A 42 9.63 2.83 16.94
N GLN A 43 10.42 2.69 18.01
CA GLN A 43 10.04 1.85 19.14
C GLN A 43 8.83 2.41 19.89
N ASP A 44 8.74 3.73 20.05
CA ASP A 44 7.60 4.42 20.66
C ASP A 44 6.33 4.21 19.83
N LEU A 45 6.40 4.33 18.50
CA LEU A 45 5.29 4.06 17.59
C LEU A 45 4.82 2.59 17.68
N VAL A 46 5.76 1.64 17.68
CA VAL A 46 5.44 0.21 17.82
C VAL A 46 4.86 -0.10 19.20
N GLN A 47 5.38 0.51 20.27
CA GLN A 47 4.88 0.33 21.63
C GLN A 47 3.50 0.95 21.84
N HIS A 48 3.23 2.12 21.26
CA HIS A 48 1.94 2.81 21.33
C HIS A 48 0.80 1.88 20.87
N TYR A 49 0.96 1.23 19.72
CA TYR A 49 -0.03 0.31 19.17
C TYR A 49 -0.09 -1.07 19.84
N THR A 50 0.92 -1.40 20.66
CA THR A 50 0.95 -2.63 21.46
C THR A 50 0.21 -2.47 22.80
N HIS A 51 0.03 -1.25 23.32
CA HIS A 51 -0.51 -0.99 24.66
C HIS A 51 -1.99 -0.59 24.73
N GLU A 52 -2.63 -0.19 23.62
CA GLU A 52 -4.04 0.26 23.60
C GLU A 52 -5.09 -0.88 23.51
N GLY A 53 -4.66 -2.14 23.50
CA GLY A 53 -5.54 -3.32 23.44
C GLY A 53 -6.22 -3.66 24.78
N GLY A 54 -7.18 -2.84 25.22
CA GLY A 54 -7.86 -2.98 26.52
C GLY A 54 -9.39 -2.88 26.49
N VAL A 55 -10.06 -3.98 26.12
CA VAL A 55 -11.41 -4.46 26.56
C VAL A 55 -12.64 -3.56 26.29
N THR A 56 -13.67 -4.11 25.60
CA THR A 56 -15.01 -4.48 26.15
C THR A 56 -16.03 -4.64 25.00
N GLY A 57 -16.48 -5.87 24.74
CA GLY A 57 -17.57 -6.15 23.81
C GLY A 57 -18.96 -5.84 24.37
N LEU A 58 -20.01 -5.93 23.55
CA LEU A 58 -21.36 -6.27 24.02
C LEU A 58 -22.32 -6.67 22.87
N ASN A 59 -23.10 -7.69 23.19
CA ASN A 59 -24.18 -8.30 22.41
C ASN A 59 -25.37 -7.36 22.16
N ALA A 60 -26.11 -7.57 21.07
CA ALA A 60 -27.53 -7.22 21.01
C ALA A 60 -28.33 -8.20 20.13
N ARG A 61 -29.48 -8.63 20.67
CA ARG A 61 -30.41 -9.64 20.16
C ARG A 61 -31.42 -9.08 19.14
N ALA A 62 -31.88 -10.00 18.30
CA ALA A 62 -33.17 -10.18 17.62
C ALA A 62 -34.24 -9.07 17.66
N CYS A 63 -34.84 -8.83 16.49
CA CYS A 63 -36.29 -8.62 16.35
C CYS A 63 -36.78 -9.22 15.00
N GLN A 64 -37.81 -10.08 15.10
CA GLN A 64 -38.66 -10.56 14.01
C GLN A 64 -39.48 -9.40 13.42
N ASN A 65 -39.86 -9.47 12.13
CA ASN A 65 -41.25 -9.35 11.68
C ASN A 65 -41.42 -9.46 10.14
N GLN A 66 -42.34 -10.35 9.77
CA GLN A 66 -43.38 -10.28 8.72
C GLN A 66 -43.02 -10.23 7.21
N VAL A 67 -43.76 -11.08 6.49
CA VAL A 67 -43.79 -11.34 5.05
C VAL A 67 -44.72 -10.33 4.35
N PRO A 68 -44.43 -9.92 3.10
CA PRO A 68 -45.44 -10.10 2.05
C PRO A 68 -44.91 -10.66 0.71
N ASN A 69 -45.85 -11.36 0.07
CA ASN A 69 -45.94 -11.96 -1.27
C ASN A 69 -45.22 -11.30 -2.48
N VAL A 70 -44.67 -12.20 -3.31
CA VAL A 70 -44.88 -12.43 -4.77
C VAL A 70 -44.44 -11.36 -5.78
N GLU A 71 -43.55 -11.74 -6.71
CA GLU A 71 -43.85 -11.84 -8.16
C GLU A 71 -42.74 -12.59 -8.91
N VAL A 72 -43.10 -13.71 -9.56
CA VAL A 72 -42.22 -14.51 -10.43
C VAL A 72 -42.40 -14.00 -11.86
N SER A 73 -41.43 -13.26 -12.38
CA SER A 73 -41.39 -12.96 -13.80
C SER A 73 -40.83 -14.16 -14.56
N ARG A 74 -41.72 -14.89 -15.24
CA ARG A 74 -41.37 -15.95 -16.18
C ARG A 74 -40.96 -15.31 -17.51
N HIS A 75 -39.69 -15.41 -17.86
CA HIS A 75 -39.31 -15.43 -19.27
C HIS A 75 -38.49 -16.69 -19.55
N VAL A 76 -39.15 -17.63 -20.24
CA VAL A 76 -38.52 -18.82 -20.81
C VAL A 76 -37.92 -18.37 -22.12
N ASP A 77 -36.59 -18.38 -22.22
CA ASP A 77 -35.93 -18.32 -23.52
C ASP A 77 -35.13 -19.61 -23.75
N VAL A 78 -35.48 -20.26 -24.85
CA VAL A 78 -35.01 -21.57 -25.28
C VAL A 78 -33.83 -21.35 -26.21
N GLY A 79 -32.64 -21.77 -25.79
CA GLY A 79 -31.50 -21.96 -26.69
C GLY A 79 -30.18 -21.37 -26.19
N GLN A 80 -29.42 -22.16 -25.44
CA GLN A 80 -27.95 -22.25 -25.46
C GLN A 80 -27.54 -23.23 -24.35
N SER A 81 -27.13 -24.44 -24.73
CA SER A 81 -26.70 -25.52 -23.85
C SER A 81 -25.25 -25.31 -23.36
N GLY A 82 -24.98 -24.14 -22.79
CA GLY A 82 -23.72 -23.82 -22.10
C GLY A 82 -23.99 -23.53 -20.63
N LEU A 83 -22.96 -23.63 -19.79
CA LEU A 83 -23.01 -23.06 -18.44
C LEU A 83 -23.14 -21.54 -18.56
N LYS A 84 -23.97 -20.96 -17.70
CA LYS A 84 -24.21 -19.52 -17.57
C LYS A 84 -23.81 -19.08 -16.17
N VAL A 85 -23.34 -17.84 -16.04
CA VAL A 85 -22.95 -17.30 -14.74
C VAL A 85 -24.13 -16.59 -14.10
N PHE A 86 -24.46 -16.98 -12.87
CA PHE A 86 -25.50 -16.37 -12.05
C PHE A 86 -24.88 -15.71 -10.83
N MET A 87 -25.30 -14.49 -10.52
CA MET A 87 -24.95 -13.77 -9.32
C MET A 87 -26.00 -13.97 -8.24
N ILE A 88 -25.53 -14.32 -7.05
CA ILE A 88 -26.29 -14.34 -5.81
C ILE A 88 -25.78 -13.20 -4.94
N GLU A 89 -26.67 -12.27 -4.58
CA GLU A 89 -26.36 -11.23 -3.61
C GLU A 89 -26.87 -11.62 -2.22
N LEU A 90 -26.00 -11.52 -1.22
CA LEU A 90 -26.30 -11.84 0.17
C LEU A 90 -26.22 -10.59 1.05
N PRO A 91 -26.98 -10.53 2.16
CA PRO A 91 -27.05 -9.33 2.99
C PRO A 91 -25.71 -8.97 3.64
N THR A 92 -24.86 -9.97 3.90
CA THR A 92 -23.56 -9.81 4.56
C THR A 92 -22.47 -10.63 3.87
N ALA A 93 -21.22 -10.17 3.99
CA ALA A 93 -20.05 -10.91 3.48
C ALA A 93 -19.81 -12.23 4.22
N SER A 94 -20.20 -12.30 5.50
CA SER A 94 -20.16 -13.55 6.27
C SER A 94 -21.13 -14.60 5.73
N ALA A 95 -22.34 -14.18 5.33
CA ALA A 95 -23.31 -15.06 4.69
C ALA A 95 -22.82 -15.51 3.30
N ALA A 96 -22.22 -14.60 2.52
CA ALA A 96 -21.57 -14.94 1.26
C ALA A 96 -20.49 -16.00 1.41
N ARG A 97 -19.60 -15.86 2.41
CA ARG A 97 -18.57 -16.86 2.70
C ARG A 97 -19.16 -18.21 3.09
N PHE A 98 -20.17 -18.23 3.96
CA PHE A 98 -20.83 -19.47 4.37
C PHE A 98 -21.50 -20.19 3.19
N VAL A 99 -22.25 -19.45 2.37
CA VAL A 99 -22.94 -20.00 1.19
C VAL A 99 -21.94 -20.48 0.14
N LEU A 100 -20.84 -19.74 -0.08
CA LEU A 100 -19.77 -20.14 -0.99
C LEU A 100 -19.19 -21.50 -0.62
N GLU A 101 -18.85 -21.70 0.65
CA GLU A 101 -18.30 -22.99 1.12
C GLU A 101 -19.31 -24.12 0.97
N HIS A 102 -20.60 -23.86 1.19
CA HIS A 102 -21.66 -24.83 0.94
C HIS A 102 -21.78 -25.21 -0.54
N LEU A 103 -21.78 -24.23 -1.45
CA LEU A 103 -21.88 -24.47 -2.89
C LEU A 103 -20.68 -25.26 -3.44
N LYS A 104 -19.48 -25.01 -2.90
CA LYS A 104 -18.28 -25.81 -3.21
C LYS A 104 -18.45 -27.28 -2.79
N LEU A 105 -19.06 -27.55 -1.63
CA LEU A 105 -19.35 -28.92 -1.17
C LEU A 105 -20.35 -29.63 -2.09
N GLU A 106 -21.31 -28.90 -2.65
CA GLU A 106 -22.28 -29.39 -3.62
C GLU A 106 -21.70 -29.51 -5.06
N ASN A 107 -20.39 -29.30 -5.23
CA ASN A 107 -19.67 -29.36 -6.52
C ASN A 107 -20.17 -28.37 -7.59
N LEU A 108 -20.77 -27.25 -7.19
CA LEU A 108 -21.10 -26.17 -8.12
C LEU A 108 -19.86 -25.30 -8.37
N PRO A 109 -19.48 -25.05 -9.64
CA PRO A 109 -18.42 -24.09 -9.94
C PRO A 109 -18.88 -22.70 -9.52
N CYS A 110 -18.20 -22.14 -8.51
CA CYS A 110 -18.56 -20.85 -7.97
C CYS A 110 -17.32 -20.08 -7.50
N GLN A 111 -17.41 -18.76 -7.56
CA GLN A 111 -16.35 -17.86 -7.16
C GLN A 111 -16.92 -16.58 -6.55
N THR A 112 -16.08 -15.88 -5.80
CA THR A 112 -16.38 -14.57 -5.22
C THR A 112 -15.23 -13.64 -5.54
N PHE A 113 -15.51 -12.35 -5.49
CA PHE A 113 -14.55 -11.30 -5.78
C PHE A 113 -14.36 -10.41 -4.56
N HIS A 114 -13.12 -9.97 -4.31
CA HIS A 114 -12.82 -9.12 -3.15
C HIS A 114 -13.54 -7.77 -3.21
N SER A 115 -13.74 -7.22 -4.41
CA SER A 115 -14.48 -5.98 -4.67
C SER A 115 -16.00 -6.12 -4.41
N LEU A 116 -16.52 -7.35 -4.46
CA LEU A 116 -17.93 -7.68 -4.27
C LEU A 116 -18.08 -8.76 -3.18
N PRO A 117 -17.73 -8.46 -1.92
CA PRO A 117 -17.63 -9.47 -0.87
C PRO A 117 -18.99 -10.07 -0.44
N LYS A 118 -20.09 -9.49 -0.92
CA LYS A 118 -21.47 -9.96 -0.70
C LYS A 118 -22.04 -10.78 -1.86
N CYS A 119 -21.31 -10.87 -2.98
CA CYS A 119 -21.79 -11.50 -4.20
C CYS A 119 -21.04 -12.80 -4.48
N ILE A 120 -21.79 -13.83 -4.86
CA ILE A 120 -21.26 -15.11 -5.33
C ILE A 120 -21.65 -15.28 -6.79
N PHE A 121 -20.71 -15.67 -7.62
CA PHE A 121 -20.89 -15.97 -9.04
C PHE A 121 -20.84 -17.47 -9.22
N VAL A 122 -21.91 -18.05 -9.74
CA VAL A 122 -22.12 -19.51 -9.87
C VAL A 122 -22.35 -19.86 -11.32
N GLU A 123 -21.60 -20.82 -11.84
CA GLU A 123 -21.84 -21.39 -13.16
C GLU A 123 -22.89 -22.50 -13.05
N ALA A 124 -23.99 -22.35 -13.77
CA ALA A 124 -25.06 -23.35 -13.82
C ALA A 124 -25.77 -23.31 -15.18
N HIS A 125 -26.57 -24.32 -15.49
CA HIS A 125 -27.38 -24.31 -16.72
C HIS A 125 -28.63 -23.45 -16.57
N ASN A 126 -29.14 -23.33 -15.35
CA ASN A 126 -30.36 -22.61 -15.05
C ASN A 126 -30.37 -22.14 -13.58
N PRO A 127 -31.17 -21.13 -13.22
CA PRO A 127 -31.20 -20.61 -11.85
C PRO A 127 -31.82 -21.58 -10.83
N LEU A 128 -32.62 -22.57 -11.26
CA LEU A 128 -33.17 -23.57 -10.33
C LEU A 128 -32.08 -24.50 -9.79
N GLU A 129 -31.09 -24.86 -10.62
CA GLU A 129 -29.94 -25.66 -10.21
C GLU A 129 -29.17 -24.97 -9.09
N VAL A 130 -28.93 -23.66 -9.24
CA VAL A 130 -28.34 -22.82 -8.18
C VAL A 130 -29.21 -22.87 -6.93
N GLN A 131 -30.53 -22.68 -7.08
CA GLN A 131 -31.45 -22.61 -5.94
C GLN A 131 -31.54 -23.91 -5.13
N ILE A 132 -31.47 -25.07 -5.78
CA ILE A 132 -31.56 -26.38 -5.12
C ILE A 132 -30.31 -26.67 -4.28
N CYS A 133 -29.15 -26.18 -4.72
CA CYS A 133 -27.89 -26.34 -4.00
C CYS A 133 -27.63 -25.25 -2.95
N LEU A 134 -28.53 -24.27 -2.79
CA LEU A 134 -28.40 -23.28 -1.73
C LEU A 134 -28.67 -23.91 -0.35
N PRO A 135 -27.94 -23.49 0.69
CA PRO A 135 -28.21 -23.98 2.03
C PRO A 135 -29.62 -23.53 2.47
N PRO A 136 -30.46 -24.43 3.02
CA PRO A 136 -31.84 -24.12 3.39
C PRO A 136 -31.97 -22.92 4.34
N SER A 137 -30.98 -22.70 5.19
CA SER A 137 -30.91 -21.58 6.15
C SER A 137 -30.75 -20.20 5.49
N HIS A 138 -30.30 -20.12 4.24
CA HIS A 138 -30.00 -18.86 3.54
C HIS A 138 -30.82 -18.69 2.26
N ASN A 139 -31.61 -19.69 1.86
CA ASN A 139 -32.48 -19.61 0.68
C ASN A 139 -33.48 -18.43 0.78
N THR A 140 -33.93 -18.09 1.99
CA THR A 140 -34.82 -16.93 2.21
C THR A 140 -34.10 -15.57 2.19
N LEU A 141 -32.77 -15.55 2.27
CA LEU A 141 -31.97 -14.31 2.24
C LEU A 141 -31.65 -13.88 0.81
N ILE A 142 -31.70 -14.82 -0.13
CA ILE A 142 -31.38 -14.60 -1.53
C ILE A 142 -32.65 -14.17 -2.23
N LYS A 143 -32.77 -12.86 -2.46
CA LYS A 143 -33.97 -12.27 -3.08
C LYS A 143 -34.04 -12.56 -4.57
N ASN A 144 -32.89 -12.51 -5.25
CA ASN A 144 -32.77 -12.69 -6.69
C ASN A 144 -31.51 -13.48 -7.03
N ILE A 145 -31.64 -14.39 -8.01
CA ILE A 145 -30.52 -15.02 -8.71
C ILE A 145 -30.46 -14.34 -10.08
N VAL A 146 -29.45 -13.52 -10.31
CA VAL A 146 -29.36 -12.65 -11.49
C VAL A 146 -28.44 -13.30 -12.53
N LEU A 147 -28.90 -13.43 -13.78
CA LEU A 147 -28.03 -13.87 -14.87
C LEU A 147 -27.05 -12.75 -15.23
N ILE A 148 -25.76 -13.04 -15.23
CA ILE A 148 -24.71 -12.09 -15.60
C ILE A 148 -24.30 -12.32 -17.06
N PRO A 149 -24.46 -11.31 -17.95
CA PRO A 149 -23.97 -11.37 -19.32
C PRO A 149 -22.46 -11.65 -19.38
N ALA A 150 -21.98 -12.30 -20.44
CA ALA A 150 -20.57 -12.61 -20.61
C ALA A 150 -19.67 -11.36 -20.68
N GLU A 151 -20.23 -10.24 -21.14
CA GLU A 151 -19.58 -8.93 -21.16
C GLU A 151 -19.36 -8.40 -19.75
N GLU A 152 -20.40 -8.40 -18.90
CA GLU A 152 -20.30 -7.97 -17.50
C GLU A 152 -19.39 -8.91 -16.71
N MET A 153 -19.49 -10.21 -16.96
CA MET A 153 -18.60 -11.19 -16.33
C MET A 153 -17.15 -10.95 -16.73
N ARG A 154 -16.86 -10.51 -17.97
CA ARG A 154 -15.51 -10.12 -18.39
C ARG A 154 -15.01 -8.88 -17.66
N SER A 155 -15.86 -7.89 -17.41
CA SER A 155 -15.51 -6.72 -16.60
C SER A 155 -15.25 -7.07 -15.14
N ILE A 156 -15.99 -8.05 -14.59
CA ILE A 156 -15.80 -8.52 -13.21
C ILE A 156 -14.56 -9.44 -13.11
N THR A 157 -14.33 -10.32 -14.08
CA THR A 157 -13.17 -11.25 -14.10
C THR A 157 -11.88 -10.62 -14.60
N GLN A 158 -11.94 -9.44 -15.23
CA GLN A 158 -10.76 -8.64 -15.45
C GLN A 158 -10.09 -8.40 -14.10
N PRO A 159 -8.74 -8.51 -14.03
CA PRO A 159 -8.00 -8.26 -12.80
C PRO A 159 -8.47 -6.92 -12.28
N HIS A 160 -9.13 -6.95 -11.13
CA HIS A 160 -9.74 -5.77 -10.55
C HIS A 160 -8.69 -4.67 -10.53
N ASP A 161 -9.10 -3.47 -10.93
CA ASP A 161 -8.26 -2.29 -10.79
C ASP A 161 -7.67 -2.29 -9.39
N ILE A 162 -6.36 -2.12 -9.35
CA ILE A 162 -5.64 -1.98 -8.11
C ILE A 162 -6.25 -0.76 -7.42
N PRO A 163 -6.83 -0.90 -6.20
CA PRO A 163 -7.49 0.23 -5.58
C PRO A 163 -6.48 1.35 -5.39
N ILE A 164 -6.85 2.58 -5.75
CA ILE A 164 -6.10 3.75 -5.31
C ILE A 164 -6.11 3.81 -3.79
N TRP A 165 -5.04 4.33 -3.21
CA TRP A 165 -4.88 4.43 -1.76
C TRP A 165 -4.94 3.06 -1.07
N SER A 166 -4.20 2.10 -1.64
CA SER A 166 -4.06 0.75 -1.09
C SER A 166 -2.61 0.29 -1.08
N TRP A 167 -2.36 -0.79 -0.35
CA TRP A 167 -1.05 -1.44 -0.32
C TRP A 167 -0.92 -2.47 -1.43
N VAL A 168 0.24 -2.48 -2.08
CA VAL A 168 0.63 -3.50 -3.04
C VAL A 168 2.00 -4.06 -2.71
N CYS A 169 2.23 -5.30 -3.10
CA CYS A 169 3.51 -5.99 -3.04
C CYS A 169 4.02 -6.25 -4.45
N HIS A 170 5.31 -6.00 -4.68
CA HIS A 170 5.95 -6.26 -5.97
C HIS A 170 6.29 -7.74 -6.14
N LEU A 171 5.89 -8.31 -7.27
CA LEU A 171 6.17 -9.70 -7.64
C LEU A 171 7.53 -9.84 -8.36
N SER A 172 8.03 -8.76 -8.96
CA SER A 172 9.27 -8.72 -9.73
C SER A 172 9.87 -7.31 -9.76
N GLY A 173 11.10 -7.18 -10.30
CA GLY A 173 11.78 -5.90 -10.42
C GLY A 173 12.65 -5.54 -9.21
N PRO A 174 13.10 -4.28 -9.13
CA PRO A 174 14.05 -3.82 -8.10
C PRO A 174 13.46 -3.85 -6.69
N PHE A 175 12.13 -3.72 -6.54
CA PHE A 175 11.43 -3.67 -5.27
C PHE A 175 10.75 -4.99 -4.91
N LYS A 176 11.19 -6.12 -5.47
CA LYS A 176 10.50 -7.41 -5.31
C LYS A 176 10.32 -7.76 -3.83
N ASN A 177 9.09 -8.11 -3.47
CA ASN A 177 8.57 -8.38 -2.13
C ASN A 177 8.34 -7.14 -1.23
N ASP A 178 8.67 -5.93 -1.69
CA ASP A 178 8.41 -4.73 -0.91
C ASP A 178 6.95 -4.33 -0.96
N ILE A 179 6.52 -3.67 0.12
CA ILE A 179 5.23 -2.99 0.19
C ILE A 179 5.35 -1.59 -0.39
N SER A 180 4.33 -1.19 -1.14
CA SER A 180 4.24 0.14 -1.76
C SER A 180 2.82 0.66 -1.67
N TYR A 181 2.69 1.98 -1.68
CA TYR A 181 1.42 2.68 -1.62
C TYR A 181 0.96 3.10 -3.01
N VAL A 182 -0.31 2.90 -3.35
CA VAL A 182 -0.87 3.22 -4.67
C VAL A 182 -1.41 4.65 -4.72
N LEU A 183 -0.88 5.47 -5.61
CA LEU A 183 -1.35 6.83 -5.88
C LEU A 183 -2.48 6.83 -6.90
N SER A 184 -2.21 6.26 -8.08
CA SER A 184 -3.14 6.24 -9.20
C SER A 184 -2.98 4.98 -10.04
N THR A 185 -3.97 4.71 -10.89
CA THR A 185 -3.96 3.57 -11.80
C THR A 185 -4.38 3.97 -13.20
N ASP A 186 -3.65 3.48 -14.20
CA ASP A 186 -4.03 3.53 -15.60
C ASP A 186 -4.38 2.12 -16.11
N ALA A 187 -4.63 1.93 -17.41
CA ALA A 187 -5.00 0.65 -18.02
C ALA A 187 -4.01 -0.48 -17.69
N ASP A 188 -2.71 -0.22 -17.90
CA ASP A 188 -1.65 -1.24 -17.77
C ASP A 188 -0.65 -0.97 -16.63
N PHE A 189 -0.64 0.26 -16.12
CA PHE A 189 0.34 0.74 -15.15
C PHE A 189 -0.31 1.23 -13.87
N VAL A 190 0.47 1.22 -12.80
CA VAL A 190 0.11 1.73 -11.49
C VAL A 190 1.21 2.65 -11.04
N GLU A 191 0.80 3.84 -10.63
CA GLU A 191 1.64 4.85 -10.03
C GLU A 191 1.67 4.60 -8.51
N ILE A 192 2.88 4.46 -7.97
CA ILE A 192 3.08 4.04 -6.58
C ILE A 192 4.21 4.82 -5.91
N LEU A 193 4.12 4.92 -4.59
CA LEU A 193 5.21 5.35 -3.73
C LEU A 193 5.90 4.14 -3.11
N VAL A 194 7.22 4.12 -3.22
CA VAL A 194 8.08 3.06 -2.68
C VAL A 194 9.16 3.67 -1.81
N VAL A 195 9.54 2.97 -0.73
CA VAL A 195 10.67 3.39 0.10
C VAL A 195 11.98 3.18 -0.70
N PRO A 196 12.81 4.22 -0.90
CA PRO A 196 14.05 4.07 -1.64
C PRO A 196 15.01 3.07 -0.96
N TRP A 197 15.57 2.16 -1.74
CA TRP A 197 16.71 1.32 -1.31
C TRP A 197 18.04 2.05 -1.46
N GLU A 198 18.10 3.02 -2.38
CA GLU A 198 19.28 3.81 -2.66
C GLU A 198 18.86 5.28 -2.70
N VAL A 199 19.65 6.12 -2.02
CA VAL A 199 19.52 7.57 -2.07
C VAL A 199 20.83 8.16 -2.59
N PRO A 200 20.79 9.25 -3.36
CA PRO A 200 21.92 9.71 -4.18
C PRO A 200 23.14 10.21 -3.40
N TYR A 201 23.00 10.39 -2.08
CA TYR A 201 24.07 10.89 -1.21
C TYR A 201 24.75 9.81 -0.35
N TYR A 202 24.25 8.56 -0.32
CA TYR A 202 24.93 7.45 0.35
C TYR A 202 25.60 6.53 -0.67
N SER A 203 26.93 6.47 -0.65
CA SER A 203 27.70 5.59 -1.54
C SER A 203 27.89 4.17 -1.00
N THR A 204 27.59 3.93 0.26
CA THR A 204 27.82 2.65 0.95
C THR A 204 26.55 2.12 1.63
N PRO A 205 26.14 0.85 1.37
CA PRO A 205 24.94 0.25 1.98
C PRO A 205 24.96 0.12 3.50
N GLN A 206 26.10 0.37 4.15
CA GLN A 206 26.27 0.24 5.60
C GLN A 206 25.57 1.36 6.39
N ASP A 207 25.19 2.45 5.72
CA ASP A 207 24.52 3.60 6.34
C ASP A 207 22.99 3.49 6.31
N LEU A 208 22.44 2.44 5.68
CA LEU A 208 21.00 2.24 5.47
C LEU A 208 20.42 1.24 6.48
N PHE A 209 19.32 1.62 7.14
CA PHE A 209 18.60 0.73 8.06
C PHE A 209 17.78 -0.29 7.25
N HIS A 210 18.06 -1.59 7.42
CA HIS A 210 17.49 -2.66 6.60
C HIS A 210 17.68 -2.50 5.07
N GLY A 211 18.62 -1.65 4.63
CA GLY A 211 18.86 -1.38 3.22
C GLY A 211 17.90 -0.39 2.56
N CYS A 212 17.06 0.33 3.33
CA CYS A 212 16.18 1.37 2.81
C CYS A 212 16.16 2.63 3.70
N THR A 213 15.84 3.79 3.12
CA THR A 213 15.68 5.07 3.85
C THR A 213 14.80 6.02 3.05
N LEU A 214 14.15 6.97 3.73
CA LEU A 214 13.52 8.11 3.07
C LEU A 214 14.57 9.08 2.51
N PHE A 215 14.25 9.71 1.38
CA PHE A 215 15.02 10.79 0.80
C PHE A 215 14.90 12.06 1.64
N ASP A 216 16.04 12.65 1.98
CA ASP A 216 16.16 13.88 2.76
C ASP A 216 16.74 14.99 1.87
N VAL A 217 15.92 16.02 1.66
CA VAL A 217 16.23 17.18 0.81
C VAL A 217 17.43 17.97 1.35
N ASP A 218 17.50 18.17 2.66
CA ASP A 218 18.55 18.98 3.27
C ASP A 218 19.86 18.21 3.25
N LEU A 219 19.81 16.90 3.51
CA LEU A 219 20.97 16.04 3.41
C LEU A 219 21.52 15.97 1.97
N ALA A 220 20.65 15.87 0.97
CA ALA A 220 21.04 15.89 -0.43
C ALA A 220 21.75 17.21 -0.81
N ARG A 221 21.22 18.35 -0.35
CA ARG A 221 21.84 19.67 -0.56
C ARG A 221 23.20 19.79 0.12
N VAL A 222 23.34 19.27 1.33
CA VAL A 222 24.63 19.23 2.05
C VAL A 222 25.68 18.44 1.28
N HIS A 223 25.27 17.39 0.57
CA HIS A 223 26.16 16.60 -0.31
C HIS A 223 26.39 17.25 -1.68
N GLY A 224 25.92 18.48 -1.90
CA GLY A 224 26.12 19.22 -3.14
C GLY A 224 25.24 18.74 -4.30
N LEU A 225 24.21 17.96 -4.03
CA LEU A 225 23.27 17.52 -5.05
C LEU A 225 22.31 18.65 -5.42
N GLU A 226 22.02 18.76 -6.72
CA GLU A 226 20.97 19.64 -7.20
C GLU A 226 19.61 19.03 -6.86
N VAL A 227 18.85 19.75 -6.02
CA VAL A 227 17.51 19.33 -5.60
C VAL A 227 16.52 20.43 -5.92
N MET A 228 15.60 20.12 -6.84
CA MET A 228 14.45 20.96 -7.13
C MET A 228 13.31 20.56 -6.19
N VAL A 229 12.65 21.55 -5.59
CA VAL A 229 11.53 21.32 -4.67
C VAL A 229 10.31 22.05 -5.19
N SER A 230 9.21 21.32 -5.33
CA SER A 230 7.89 21.81 -5.68
C SER A 230 6.86 21.29 -4.69
N THR A 231 5.60 21.67 -4.90
CA THR A 231 4.45 21.12 -4.19
C THR A 231 3.52 20.43 -5.17
N ASP A 232 2.93 19.31 -4.78
CA ASP A 232 1.85 18.66 -5.53
C ASP A 232 0.53 19.45 -5.42
N GLU A 233 -0.55 18.94 -6.02
CA GLU A 233 -1.87 19.57 -6.01
C GLU A 233 -2.47 19.65 -4.60
N GLU A 234 -2.06 18.73 -3.72
CA GLU A 234 -2.45 18.61 -2.32
C GLU A 234 -1.56 19.45 -1.37
N GLY A 235 -0.48 20.04 -1.89
CA GLY A 235 0.45 20.88 -1.14
C GLY A 235 1.58 20.12 -0.43
N HIS A 236 1.75 18.83 -0.69
CA HIS A 236 2.87 18.04 -0.19
C HIS A 236 4.17 18.38 -0.93
N LEU A 237 5.28 18.28 -0.21
CA LEU A 237 6.61 18.52 -0.78
C LEU A 237 7.00 17.39 -1.74
N VAL A 238 7.29 17.79 -2.97
CA VAL A 238 7.85 16.92 -4.01
C VAL A 238 9.26 17.40 -4.32
N ALA A 239 10.24 16.51 -4.16
CA ALA A 239 11.63 16.78 -4.48
C ALA A 239 12.03 16.03 -5.76
N SER A 240 12.75 16.70 -6.65
CA SER A 240 13.39 16.08 -7.80
C SER A 240 14.90 16.16 -7.66
N CYS A 241 15.56 15.01 -7.74
CA CYS A 241 17.01 14.88 -7.62
C CYS A 241 17.49 13.74 -8.52
N GLU A 242 18.51 13.99 -9.33
CA GLU A 242 19.10 13.02 -10.29
C GLU A 242 18.08 12.32 -11.21
N GLY A 243 17.04 13.05 -11.63
CA GLY A 243 15.99 12.52 -12.51
C GLY A 243 15.02 11.57 -11.82
N ARG A 244 15.07 11.45 -10.49
CA ARG A 244 14.06 10.77 -9.66
C ARG A 244 13.21 11.81 -8.94
N GLU A 245 11.97 11.44 -8.68
CA GLU A 245 11.01 12.25 -7.96
C GLU A 245 10.68 11.58 -6.63
N TYR A 246 10.60 12.37 -5.57
CA TYR A 246 10.41 11.93 -4.20
C TYR A 246 9.27 12.68 -3.55
N HIS A 247 8.26 11.97 -3.08
CA HIS A 247 7.07 12.49 -2.40
C HIS A 247 7.17 12.15 -0.93
N CYS A 248 7.27 13.16 -0.06
CA CYS A 248 7.51 12.97 1.38
C CYS A 248 8.70 12.04 1.68
N GLY A 249 9.73 12.05 0.81
CA GLY A 249 10.90 11.19 0.92
C GLY A 249 10.77 9.79 0.29
N CYS A 250 9.57 9.34 -0.07
CA CYS A 250 9.36 8.10 -0.83
C CYS A 250 9.64 8.31 -2.32
N THR A 251 10.22 7.33 -3.01
CA THR A 251 10.43 7.41 -4.46
C THR A 251 9.13 7.16 -5.22
N HIS A 252 8.86 8.05 -6.17
CA HIS A 252 7.79 7.91 -7.13
C HIS A 252 8.14 6.88 -8.21
N PHE A 253 7.28 5.88 -8.44
CA PHE A 253 7.58 4.76 -9.33
C PHE A 253 6.35 4.29 -10.12
N PHE A 254 6.59 3.79 -11.33
CA PHE A 254 5.56 3.19 -12.17
C PHE A 254 5.81 1.69 -12.31
N SER A 255 4.80 0.88 -11.99
CA SER A 255 4.86 -0.58 -12.15
C SER A 255 3.75 -1.09 -13.05
N CYS A 256 4.01 -2.17 -13.79
CA CYS A 256 2.96 -2.82 -14.56
C CYS A 256 2.00 -3.55 -13.60
N LYS A 257 0.69 -3.48 -13.83
CA LYS A 257 -0.32 -4.20 -13.01
C LYS A 257 0.00 -5.70 -12.84
N LYS A 258 0.62 -6.33 -13.84
CA LYS A 258 1.02 -7.75 -13.82
C LYS A 258 2.21 -8.06 -12.89
N ALA A 259 2.98 -7.04 -12.51
CA ALA A 259 4.16 -7.15 -11.67
C ALA A 259 3.89 -6.87 -10.19
N ILE A 260 2.63 -6.63 -9.80
CA ILE A 260 2.26 -6.26 -8.44
C ILE A 260 0.99 -6.99 -8.00
N LYS A 261 0.80 -7.10 -6.68
CA LYS A 261 -0.33 -7.77 -6.06
C LYS A 261 -0.85 -6.92 -4.89
N VAL A 262 -2.15 -6.72 -4.80
CA VAL A 262 -2.79 -6.02 -3.66
C VAL A 262 -2.57 -6.79 -2.36
N VAL A 263 -2.23 -6.06 -1.30
CA VAL A 263 -2.04 -6.56 0.07
C VAL A 263 -3.03 -5.85 0.98
N ASN A 264 -3.84 -6.61 1.72
CA ASN A 264 -4.85 -5.99 2.58
C ASN A 264 -4.28 -5.55 3.94
N VAL A 265 -3.30 -6.29 4.45
CA VAL A 265 -2.78 -6.11 5.82
C VAL A 265 -1.26 -6.40 5.81
N PRO A 266 -0.42 -5.49 5.27
CA PRO A 266 1.03 -5.60 5.39
C PRO A 266 1.47 -5.50 6.85
N LEU A 267 2.64 -6.03 7.19
CA LEU A 267 3.17 -6.01 8.56
C LEU A 267 3.49 -4.57 9.01
N PRO A 268 3.39 -4.27 10.32
CA PRO A 268 3.75 -2.96 10.86
C PRO A 268 5.14 -2.48 10.43
N ASP A 269 6.14 -3.36 10.47
CA ASP A 269 7.52 -3.05 10.07
C ASP A 269 7.63 -2.71 8.57
N GLU A 270 6.78 -3.30 7.72
CA GLU A 270 6.77 -3.06 6.27
C GLU A 270 6.17 -1.69 5.91
N ILE A 271 5.28 -1.15 6.77
CA ILE A 271 4.64 0.16 6.55
C ILE A 271 5.18 1.28 7.44
N ALA A 272 6.10 0.99 8.37
CA ALA A 272 6.64 1.97 9.31
C ALA A 272 7.25 3.21 8.64
N TRP A 273 7.93 3.02 7.50
CA TRP A 273 8.48 4.14 6.72
C TRP A 273 7.40 5.04 6.11
N PHE A 274 6.27 4.47 5.69
CA PHE A 274 5.12 5.25 5.19
C PHE A 274 4.46 6.03 6.31
N ALA A 275 4.37 5.46 7.51
CA ALA A 275 3.93 6.16 8.72
C ALA A 275 4.83 7.36 9.04
N LEU A 276 6.16 7.16 9.00
CA LEU A 276 7.15 8.22 9.21
C LEU A 276 7.07 9.31 8.14
N ALA A 277 6.88 8.91 6.89
CA ALA A 277 6.68 9.82 5.76
C ALA A 277 5.29 10.49 5.76
N SER A 278 4.42 10.16 6.72
CA SER A 278 3.05 10.68 6.82
C SER A 278 2.23 10.44 5.55
N ILE A 279 2.49 9.33 4.85
CA ILE A 279 1.74 8.91 3.67
C ILE A 279 0.42 8.28 4.12
N ASP A 280 -0.69 8.90 3.71
CA ASP A 280 -2.07 8.49 4.03
C ASP A 280 -2.23 8.01 5.50
N PRO A 281 -2.16 8.94 6.48
CA PRO A 281 -2.26 8.59 7.89
C PRO A 281 -3.51 7.74 8.22
N PRO A 282 -4.71 8.01 7.66
CA PRO A 282 -5.87 7.15 7.86
C PRO A 282 -5.66 5.69 7.44
N LEU A 283 -5.04 5.43 6.28
CA LEU A 283 -4.76 4.07 5.83
C LEU A 283 -3.70 3.37 6.69
N VAL A 284 -2.65 4.10 7.06
CA VAL A 284 -1.60 3.60 7.96
C VAL A 284 -2.21 3.21 9.32
N ASP A 285 -3.01 4.08 9.93
CA ASP A 285 -3.65 3.84 11.22
C ASP A 285 -4.60 2.63 11.15
N HIS A 286 -5.42 2.54 10.09
CA HIS A 286 -6.28 1.38 9.87
C HIS A 286 -5.47 0.08 9.74
N THR A 287 -4.32 0.13 9.07
CA THR A 287 -3.48 -1.04 8.85
C THR A 287 -2.76 -1.47 10.13
N MET A 288 -2.22 -0.52 10.89
CA MET A 288 -1.56 -0.78 12.18
C MET A 288 -2.53 -1.37 13.21
N THR A 289 -3.74 -0.80 13.31
CA THR A 289 -4.77 -1.27 14.26
C THR A 289 -5.33 -2.66 13.92
N SER A 290 -5.16 -3.13 12.68
CA SER A 290 -5.59 -4.48 12.27
C SER A 290 -4.80 -5.60 12.96
N PHE A 291 -3.64 -5.29 13.56
CA PHE A 291 -2.81 -6.25 14.32
C PHE A 291 -3.02 -6.20 15.84
N SER A 292 -3.78 -5.23 16.34
CA SER A 292 -4.02 -5.04 17.78
C SER A 292 -5.22 -5.83 18.32
N ALA A 293 -5.72 -6.83 17.58
CA ALA A 293 -6.93 -7.63 17.90
C ALA A 293 -6.65 -8.88 18.73
#